data_AF-A0A0C9URP4-F1
#
_entry.id   AF-A0A0C9URP4-F1
#
_cell.length_a   1.000
_cell.length_b   1.000
_cell.length_c   1.000
_cell.angle_alpha   90.00
_cell.angle_beta   90.00
_cell.angle_gamma   90.00
#
_symmetry.space_group_name_H-M   'P 1'
#
loop_
_entity.id
_entity.type
_entity.pdbx_description
1 polymer ?
#
loop_
_entity_poly.entity_id
_entity_poly.type
_entity_poly.pdbx_seq_one_letter_code
_entity_poly.pdbx_strand_id
1 'polypeptide(L)'
;MSAFKKYSTPRASERFSEEFFAALTFREAKSLTLPQILNSKAVNRAVWTNGSGLQLETSIQEGEVIPSFLSLHALFSEMELQYHKGMRGVEIELETPHGPKVISAHLSKLQLYKSINNHTIHVLYANALENQIAQYKLLDVATVHHFLDKRICSTIEGFSTTDSMQLWMLGSLVREHWLYEDVINAALEILYWRTISKDPFRQARYLNLPTHVWQEAVLLYDQPGRPYSPNLLDLRQRIAALGSCLQAITLTYRQTEEIAFRDSLGHDLDASVIPIVNWLFEGLQLPFVKTSVVDEGPLQPMGSGSYGIVCINTMERMINLSCSGWTPQKSFEM
;
A
#
# COMPACT_ATOMS: atom_id res chain seq x y z
N MET A 1 -13.11 -22.05 15.99
CA MET A 1 -13.57 -21.66 14.63
C MET A 1 -15.08 -21.89 14.56
N SER A 2 -15.90 -20.90 14.14
CA SER A 2 -17.36 -21.04 14.12
C SER A 2 -17.83 -22.06 13.07
N ALA A 3 -19.04 -22.61 13.25
CA ALA A 3 -19.64 -23.53 12.27
C ALA A 3 -19.81 -22.86 10.90
N PHE A 4 -20.24 -21.59 10.88
CA PHE A 4 -20.30 -20.78 9.67
C PHE A 4 -18.93 -20.70 8.99
N LYS A 5 -17.86 -20.32 9.72
CA LYS A 5 -16.52 -20.22 9.15
C LYS A 5 -16.06 -21.55 8.55
N LYS A 6 -16.28 -22.68 9.23
CA LYS A 6 -15.96 -24.02 8.67
C LYS A 6 -16.71 -24.31 7.37
N TYR A 7 -17.97 -23.88 7.29
CA TYR A 7 -18.84 -24.12 6.14
C TYR A 7 -18.49 -23.22 4.94
N SER A 8 -18.20 -21.94 5.20
CA SER A 8 -17.95 -20.94 4.15
C SER A 8 -16.47 -20.85 3.75
N THR A 9 -15.54 -21.44 4.49
CA THR A 9 -14.11 -21.42 4.10
C THR A 9 -13.86 -22.39 2.94
N PRO A 10 -13.31 -21.94 1.79
CA PRO A 10 -12.85 -22.82 0.73
C PRO A 10 -11.79 -23.80 1.21
N ARG A 11 -11.54 -24.88 0.47
CA ARG A 11 -10.40 -25.76 0.78
C ARG A 11 -9.10 -24.99 0.51
N ALA A 12 -8.08 -25.21 1.34
CA ALA A 12 -6.77 -24.57 1.15
C ALA A 12 -6.16 -24.89 -0.23
N SER A 13 -6.39 -26.09 -0.76
CA SER A 13 -5.94 -26.50 -2.10
C SER A 13 -6.84 -26.00 -3.24
N GLU A 14 -7.95 -25.32 -2.93
CA GLU A 14 -8.84 -24.76 -3.94
C GLU A 14 -8.15 -23.58 -4.63
N ARG A 15 -8.23 -23.52 -5.97
CA ARG A 15 -7.67 -22.40 -6.73
C ARG A 15 -8.37 -21.10 -6.32
N PHE A 16 -7.58 -20.04 -6.15
CA PHE A 16 -8.03 -18.72 -5.69
C PHE A 16 -8.52 -18.64 -4.23
N SER A 17 -8.27 -19.66 -3.40
CA SER A 17 -8.39 -19.52 -1.95
C SER A 17 -7.36 -18.53 -1.38
N GLU A 18 -7.55 -18.11 -0.13
CA GLU A 18 -6.55 -17.31 0.59
C GLU A 18 -5.21 -18.05 0.67
N GLU A 19 -5.22 -19.36 0.95
CA GLU A 19 -4.01 -20.17 1.01
C GLU A 19 -3.33 -20.31 -0.36
N PHE A 20 -4.10 -20.37 -1.45
CA PHE A 20 -3.57 -20.34 -2.81
C PHE A 20 -2.80 -19.05 -3.07
N PHE A 21 -3.40 -17.88 -2.79
CA PHE A 21 -2.73 -16.60 -3.01
C PHE A 21 -1.53 -16.40 -2.06
N ALA A 22 -1.63 -16.87 -0.82
CA ALA A 22 -0.52 -16.83 0.13
C ALA A 22 0.69 -17.68 -0.31
N ALA A 23 0.45 -18.76 -1.07
CA ALA A 23 1.50 -19.62 -1.62
C ALA A 23 2.01 -19.17 -2.99
N LEU A 24 1.28 -18.28 -3.68
CA LEU A 24 1.55 -17.87 -5.06
C LEU A 24 2.91 -17.19 -5.19
N THR A 25 3.76 -17.72 -6.07
CA THR A 25 5.07 -17.15 -6.40
C THR A 25 5.00 -16.13 -7.54
N PHE A 26 6.05 -15.32 -7.71
CA PHE A 26 6.16 -14.42 -8.87
C PHE A 26 6.10 -15.20 -10.19
N ARG A 27 6.80 -16.33 -10.27
CA ARG A 27 6.79 -17.23 -11.43
C ARG A 27 5.37 -17.70 -11.79
N GLU A 28 4.60 -18.10 -10.80
CA GLU A 28 3.23 -18.60 -11.00
C GLU A 28 2.26 -17.45 -11.34
N ALA A 29 2.41 -16.30 -10.68
CA ALA A 29 1.58 -15.11 -10.90
C ALA A 29 1.58 -14.66 -12.37
N LYS A 30 2.72 -14.79 -13.06
CA LYS A 30 2.85 -14.47 -14.49
C LYS A 30 1.93 -15.31 -15.37
N SER A 31 1.81 -16.58 -15.04
CA SER A 31 0.98 -17.54 -15.78
C SER A 31 -0.48 -17.58 -15.30
N LEU A 32 -0.78 -16.88 -14.21
CA LEU A 32 -2.10 -16.90 -13.59
C LEU A 32 -3.08 -16.01 -14.37
N THR A 33 -4.03 -16.63 -15.06
CA THR A 33 -5.21 -15.92 -15.57
C THR A 33 -6.22 -15.75 -14.45
N LEU A 34 -6.47 -14.49 -14.06
CA LEU A 34 -7.55 -14.13 -13.15
C LEU A 34 -8.88 -14.04 -13.90
N PRO A 35 -10.01 -14.41 -13.26
CA PRO A 35 -11.35 -14.12 -13.76
C PRO A 35 -11.57 -12.63 -14.03
N GLN A 36 -12.39 -12.31 -15.02
CA GLN A 36 -12.80 -10.92 -15.24
C GLN A 36 -13.69 -10.46 -14.08
N ILE A 37 -13.31 -9.35 -13.45
CA ILE A 37 -14.13 -8.68 -12.43
C ILE A 37 -15.10 -7.72 -13.12
N LEU A 38 -16.40 -7.90 -12.87
CA LEU A 38 -17.45 -7.03 -13.38
C LEU A 38 -17.45 -5.67 -12.66
N ASN A 39 -18.17 -4.69 -13.21
CA ASN A 39 -18.28 -3.36 -12.61
C ASN A 39 -19.06 -3.38 -11.27
N SER A 40 -19.04 -2.25 -10.55
CA SER A 40 -19.67 -2.11 -9.22
C SER A 40 -21.20 -2.20 -9.20
N LYS A 41 -21.86 -2.15 -10.35
CA LYS A 41 -23.33 -2.22 -10.50
C LYS A 41 -23.80 -3.51 -11.17
N ALA A 42 -22.93 -4.50 -11.31
CA ALA A 42 -23.23 -5.71 -12.07
C ALA A 42 -24.22 -6.67 -11.38
N VAL A 43 -24.44 -6.55 -10.07
CA VAL A 43 -25.41 -7.39 -9.36
C VAL A 43 -26.79 -6.71 -9.41
N ASN A 44 -27.72 -7.27 -10.19
CA ASN A 44 -29.09 -6.77 -10.32
C ASN A 44 -29.97 -7.25 -9.17
N ARG A 45 -29.83 -8.53 -8.81
CA ARG A 45 -30.64 -9.18 -7.79
C ARG A 45 -29.84 -10.30 -7.13
N ALA A 46 -30.06 -10.51 -5.84
CA ALA A 46 -29.54 -11.66 -5.12
C ALA A 46 -30.61 -12.27 -4.22
N VAL A 47 -30.75 -13.59 -4.24
CA VAL A 47 -31.74 -14.34 -3.46
C VAL A 47 -31.05 -15.46 -2.69
N TRP A 48 -31.11 -15.40 -1.36
CA TRP A 48 -30.57 -16.44 -0.50
C TRP A 48 -31.35 -17.74 -0.68
N THR A 49 -30.63 -18.86 -0.77
CA THR A 49 -31.20 -20.19 -0.96
C THR A 49 -30.67 -21.18 0.07
N ASN A 50 -31.50 -22.13 0.47
CA ASN A 50 -31.13 -23.25 1.34
C ASN A 50 -30.44 -24.40 0.56
N GLY A 51 -30.34 -24.30 -0.77
CA GLY A 51 -29.72 -25.30 -1.64
C GLY A 51 -30.63 -26.49 -2.01
N SER A 52 -31.92 -26.50 -1.61
CA SER A 52 -32.83 -27.57 -2.01
C SER A 52 -33.16 -27.48 -3.50
N GLY A 53 -32.70 -28.45 -4.29
CA GLY A 53 -32.96 -28.53 -5.73
C GLY A 53 -32.00 -27.73 -6.61
N LEU A 54 -30.97 -27.11 -6.05
CA LEU A 54 -29.94 -26.37 -6.79
C LEU A 54 -28.56 -26.97 -6.53
N GLN A 55 -27.79 -27.21 -7.60
CA GLN A 55 -26.38 -27.52 -7.48
C GLN A 55 -25.61 -26.23 -7.22
N LEU A 56 -25.31 -25.96 -5.94
CA LEU A 56 -24.53 -24.79 -5.56
C LEU A 56 -23.07 -24.99 -5.97
N GLU A 57 -22.54 -24.06 -6.77
CA GLU A 57 -21.16 -24.12 -7.22
C GLU A 57 -20.21 -23.70 -6.09
N THR A 58 -19.11 -24.43 -5.95
CA THR A 58 -18.11 -24.22 -4.87
C THR A 58 -16.75 -23.76 -5.39
N SER A 59 -16.52 -23.81 -6.69
CA SER A 59 -15.26 -23.48 -7.37
C SER A 59 -15.46 -22.48 -8.50
N ILE A 60 -14.37 -21.85 -8.92
CA ILE A 60 -14.34 -20.89 -10.04
C ILE A 60 -14.06 -21.63 -11.34
N GLN A 61 -14.91 -21.44 -12.35
CA GLN A 61 -14.76 -22.06 -13.66
C GLN A 61 -13.84 -21.23 -14.58
N GLU A 62 -13.25 -21.88 -15.57
CA GLU A 62 -12.46 -21.18 -16.59
C GLU A 62 -13.37 -20.24 -17.40
N GLY A 63 -12.91 -19.00 -17.62
CA GLY A 63 -13.69 -17.96 -18.30
C GLY A 63 -14.88 -17.43 -17.48
N GLU A 64 -15.02 -17.80 -16.21
CA GLU A 64 -16.03 -17.24 -15.34
C GLU A 64 -15.80 -15.73 -15.14
N VAL A 65 -16.89 -14.96 -15.19
CA VAL A 65 -16.89 -13.56 -14.77
C VAL A 65 -17.36 -13.49 -13.32
N ILE A 66 -16.71 -12.67 -12.50
CA ILE A 66 -17.04 -12.55 -11.08
C ILE A 66 -17.51 -11.13 -10.74
N PRO A 67 -18.40 -10.95 -9.76
CA PRO A 67 -18.82 -9.61 -9.36
C PRO A 67 -17.70 -8.86 -8.61
N SER A 68 -17.72 -7.53 -8.68
CA SER A 68 -16.80 -6.72 -7.88
C SER A 68 -17.07 -6.85 -6.38
N PHE A 69 -16.04 -6.56 -5.57
CA PHE A 69 -16.16 -6.49 -4.11
C PHE A 69 -17.28 -5.54 -3.67
N LEU A 70 -17.39 -4.37 -4.31
CA LEU A 70 -18.41 -3.36 -3.98
C LEU A 70 -19.82 -3.90 -4.21
N SER A 71 -20.05 -4.64 -5.29
CA SER A 71 -21.35 -5.26 -5.58
C SER A 71 -21.71 -6.38 -4.60
N LEU A 72 -20.70 -7.05 -4.03
CA LEU A 72 -20.89 -8.17 -3.10
C LEU A 72 -20.92 -7.73 -1.63
N HIS A 73 -20.65 -6.46 -1.32
CA HIS A 73 -20.48 -5.99 0.05
C HIS A 73 -21.68 -6.34 0.95
N ALA A 74 -22.90 -6.08 0.49
CA ALA A 74 -24.12 -6.40 1.23
C ALA A 74 -24.26 -7.91 1.48
N LEU A 75 -23.94 -8.74 0.48
CA LEU A 75 -23.96 -10.19 0.63
C LEU A 75 -22.96 -10.63 1.69
N PHE A 76 -21.72 -10.16 1.64
CA PHE A 76 -20.70 -10.47 2.63
C PHE A 76 -21.11 -10.10 4.06
N SER A 77 -21.78 -8.95 4.25
CA SER A 77 -22.27 -8.55 5.57
C SER A 77 -23.41 -9.43 6.11
N GLU A 78 -24.20 -10.06 5.24
CA GLU A 78 -25.35 -10.87 5.62
C GLU A 78 -25.07 -12.38 5.70
N MET A 79 -23.99 -12.87 5.07
CA MET A 79 -23.71 -14.31 4.91
C MET A 79 -23.86 -15.11 6.21
N GLU A 80 -23.30 -14.63 7.32
CA GLU A 80 -23.35 -15.36 8.59
C GLU A 80 -24.77 -15.40 9.17
N LEU A 81 -25.49 -14.27 9.13
CA LEU A 81 -26.89 -14.21 9.56
C LEU A 81 -27.76 -15.19 8.75
N GLN A 82 -27.57 -15.23 7.44
CA GLN A 82 -28.36 -16.06 6.54
C GLN A 82 -28.04 -17.55 6.72
N TYR A 83 -26.77 -17.88 6.99
CA TYR A 83 -26.38 -19.24 7.37
C TYR A 83 -27.14 -19.75 8.60
N HIS A 84 -27.28 -18.92 9.64
CA HIS A 84 -28.06 -19.24 10.84
C HIS A 84 -29.56 -19.39 10.57
N LYS A 85 -30.08 -18.74 9.52
CA LYS A 85 -31.45 -18.93 9.02
C LYS A 85 -31.62 -20.19 8.14
N GLY A 86 -30.59 -21.02 8.04
CA GLY A 86 -30.61 -22.24 7.24
C GLY A 86 -30.23 -22.05 5.77
N MET A 87 -29.81 -20.86 5.36
CA MET A 87 -29.35 -20.60 3.99
C MET A 87 -27.95 -21.18 3.78
N ARG A 88 -27.69 -21.62 2.55
CA ARG A 88 -26.50 -22.41 2.18
C ARG A 88 -25.80 -21.87 0.93
N GLY A 89 -26.48 -21.00 0.19
CA GLY A 89 -25.93 -20.28 -0.96
C GLY A 89 -26.80 -19.09 -1.34
N VAL A 90 -26.50 -18.52 -2.50
CA VAL A 90 -27.22 -17.38 -3.07
C VAL A 90 -27.34 -17.57 -4.58
N GLU A 91 -28.49 -17.23 -5.14
CA GLU A 91 -28.67 -17.04 -6.57
C GLU A 91 -28.48 -15.56 -6.89
N ILE A 92 -27.57 -15.23 -7.79
CA ILE A 92 -27.21 -13.87 -8.16
C ILE A 92 -27.51 -13.67 -9.64
N GLU A 93 -28.32 -12.66 -9.94
CA GLU A 93 -28.54 -12.17 -11.29
C GLU A 93 -27.51 -11.10 -11.60
N LEU A 94 -26.65 -11.39 -12.58
CA LEU A 94 -25.52 -10.56 -12.99
C LEU A 94 -25.77 -9.93 -14.36
N GLU A 95 -25.46 -8.65 -14.50
CA GLU A 95 -25.29 -8.00 -15.79
C GLU A 95 -23.87 -8.25 -16.29
N THR A 96 -23.73 -8.98 -17.39
CA THR A 96 -22.43 -9.31 -18.00
C THR A 96 -22.29 -8.64 -19.36
N PRO A 97 -21.07 -8.53 -19.94
CA PRO A 97 -20.89 -8.04 -21.31
C PRO A 97 -21.66 -8.85 -22.38
N HIS A 98 -22.09 -10.07 -22.04
CA HIS A 98 -22.85 -10.96 -22.93
C HIS A 98 -24.35 -11.03 -22.58
N GLY A 99 -24.83 -10.12 -21.70
CA GLY A 99 -26.20 -10.06 -21.23
C GLY A 99 -26.39 -10.61 -19.81
N PRO A 100 -27.64 -10.66 -19.32
CA PRO A 100 -27.96 -11.08 -17.97
C PRO A 100 -27.67 -12.58 -17.78
N LYS A 101 -27.07 -12.94 -16.65
CA LYS A 101 -26.73 -14.31 -16.27
C LYS A 101 -27.11 -14.56 -14.82
N VAL A 102 -27.83 -15.65 -14.55
CA VAL A 102 -28.08 -16.12 -13.18
C VAL A 102 -27.01 -17.14 -12.80
N ILE A 103 -26.39 -16.94 -11.64
CA ILE A 103 -25.42 -17.87 -11.05
C ILE A 103 -25.91 -18.35 -9.68
N SER A 104 -25.63 -19.60 -9.34
CA SER A 104 -25.96 -20.17 -8.01
C SER A 104 -24.67 -20.48 -7.26
N ALA A 105 -24.32 -19.63 -6.29
CA ALA A 105 -23.05 -19.70 -5.58
C ALA A 105 -23.23 -20.27 -4.16
N HIS A 106 -22.42 -21.25 -3.81
CA HIS A 106 -22.23 -21.66 -2.43
C HIS A 106 -21.52 -20.55 -1.62
N LEU A 107 -21.71 -20.52 -0.30
CA LEU A 107 -21.03 -19.53 0.56
C LEU A 107 -19.50 -19.59 0.46
N SER A 108 -18.92 -20.75 0.17
CA SER A 108 -17.48 -20.88 -0.11
C SER A 108 -17.06 -20.24 -1.43
N LYS A 109 -17.88 -20.31 -2.47
CA LYS A 109 -17.59 -19.64 -3.74
C LYS A 109 -17.63 -18.13 -3.60
N LEU A 110 -18.51 -17.58 -2.75
CA LEU A 110 -18.48 -16.16 -2.38
C LEU A 110 -17.15 -15.76 -1.71
N GLN A 111 -16.58 -16.62 -0.85
CA GLN A 111 -15.24 -16.36 -0.29
C GLN A 111 -14.16 -16.39 -1.37
N LEU A 112 -14.24 -17.27 -2.37
CA LEU A 112 -13.31 -17.24 -3.52
C LEU A 112 -13.44 -15.93 -4.31
N TYR A 113 -14.66 -15.42 -4.55
CA TYR A 113 -14.86 -14.11 -5.16
C TYR A 113 -14.20 -12.99 -4.35
N LYS A 114 -14.33 -13.03 -3.03
CA LYS A 114 -13.67 -12.08 -2.12
C LYS A 114 -12.15 -12.16 -2.26
N SER A 115 -11.58 -13.38 -2.20
CA SER A 115 -10.14 -13.60 -2.31
C SER A 115 -9.58 -13.08 -3.64
N ILE A 116 -10.25 -13.34 -4.77
CA ILE A 116 -9.84 -12.82 -6.08
C ILE A 116 -9.86 -11.29 -6.09
N ASN A 117 -10.94 -10.67 -5.63
CA ASN A 117 -11.05 -9.22 -5.58
C ASN A 117 -9.93 -8.60 -4.73
N ASN A 118 -9.62 -9.19 -3.57
CA ASN A 118 -8.57 -8.71 -2.67
C ASN A 118 -7.16 -8.86 -3.26
N HIS A 119 -6.88 -9.91 -4.01
CA HIS A 119 -5.53 -10.24 -4.49
C HIS A 119 -5.27 -9.84 -5.95
N THR A 120 -6.26 -9.28 -6.65
CA THR A 120 -6.09 -8.87 -8.05
C THR A 120 -4.94 -7.89 -8.22
N ILE A 121 -4.85 -6.88 -7.34
CA ILE A 121 -3.77 -5.90 -7.40
C ILE A 121 -2.40 -6.52 -7.08
N HIS A 122 -2.34 -7.54 -6.21
CA HIS A 122 -1.09 -8.23 -5.88
C HIS A 122 -0.52 -8.95 -7.11
N VAL A 123 -1.37 -9.68 -7.84
CA VAL A 123 -0.97 -10.39 -9.07
C VAL A 123 -0.57 -9.40 -10.17
N LEU A 124 -1.34 -8.33 -10.35
CA LEU A 124 -1.03 -7.29 -11.34
C LEU A 124 0.33 -6.64 -11.08
N TYR A 125 0.60 -6.26 -9.83
CA TYR A 125 1.86 -5.62 -9.45
C TYR A 125 3.04 -6.59 -9.48
N ALA A 126 2.84 -7.85 -9.10
CA ALA A 126 3.87 -8.89 -9.24
C ALA A 126 4.28 -9.07 -10.72
N ASN A 127 3.30 -9.15 -11.62
CA ASN A 127 3.55 -9.28 -13.05
C ASN A 127 4.23 -8.05 -13.65
N ALA A 128 3.80 -6.84 -13.25
CA ALA A 128 4.42 -5.60 -13.69
C ALA A 128 5.89 -5.51 -13.26
N LEU A 129 6.18 -5.86 -12.00
CA LEU A 129 7.52 -5.86 -11.43
C LEU A 129 8.45 -6.86 -12.11
N GLU A 130 7.99 -8.10 -12.34
CA GLU A 130 8.79 -9.08 -13.07
C GLU A 130 9.14 -8.59 -14.47
N ASN A 131 8.14 -8.11 -15.23
CA ASN A 131 8.35 -7.65 -16.60
C ASN A 131 9.38 -6.52 -16.65
N GLN A 132 9.33 -5.61 -15.70
CA GLN A 132 10.29 -4.52 -15.54
C GLN A 132 11.71 -5.03 -15.24
N ILE A 133 11.87 -5.93 -14.26
CA ILE A 133 13.17 -6.54 -13.94
C ILE A 133 13.77 -7.23 -15.18
N ALA A 134 12.96 -7.97 -15.93
CA ALA A 134 13.40 -8.68 -17.13
C ALA A 134 13.76 -7.72 -18.28
N GLN A 135 12.93 -6.70 -18.54
CA GLN A 135 13.10 -5.74 -19.63
C GLN A 135 14.38 -4.93 -19.46
N TYR A 136 14.61 -4.41 -18.25
CA TYR A 136 15.74 -3.51 -17.97
C TYR A 136 16.96 -4.21 -17.39
N LYS A 137 16.90 -5.54 -17.19
CA LYS A 137 17.99 -6.35 -16.63
C LYS A 137 18.51 -5.78 -15.31
N LEU A 138 17.58 -5.38 -14.44
CA LEU A 138 17.89 -4.71 -13.16
C LEU A 138 18.69 -5.58 -12.19
N LEU A 139 18.61 -6.90 -12.37
CA LEU A 139 19.23 -7.91 -11.52
C LEU A 139 19.98 -8.92 -12.40
N ASP A 140 21.01 -9.56 -11.83
CA ASP A 140 21.69 -10.66 -12.48
C ASP A 140 20.78 -11.91 -12.55
N VAL A 141 21.13 -12.84 -13.45
CA VAL A 141 20.30 -14.02 -13.77
C VAL A 141 20.02 -14.88 -12.53
N ALA A 142 21.02 -15.11 -11.67
CA ALA A 142 20.84 -15.94 -10.49
C ALA A 142 19.88 -15.28 -9.48
N THR A 143 20.03 -13.96 -9.28
CA THR A 143 19.13 -13.18 -8.42
C THR A 143 17.70 -13.15 -8.98
N VAL A 144 17.53 -13.03 -10.30
CA VAL A 144 16.20 -13.11 -10.94
C VAL A 144 15.56 -14.47 -10.68
N HIS A 145 16.29 -15.58 -10.86
CA HIS A 145 15.74 -16.91 -10.57
C HIS A 145 15.28 -17.03 -9.11
N HIS A 146 16.10 -16.57 -8.17
CA HIS A 146 15.74 -16.59 -6.75
C HIS A 146 14.51 -15.73 -6.43
N PHE A 147 14.42 -14.54 -7.04
CA PHE A 147 13.29 -13.63 -6.89
C PHE A 147 11.99 -14.25 -7.41
N LEU A 148 12.03 -14.88 -8.59
CA LEU A 148 10.85 -15.50 -9.22
C LEU A 148 10.22 -16.61 -8.36
N ASP A 149 11.02 -17.30 -7.54
CA ASP A 149 10.56 -18.38 -6.67
C ASP A 149 10.07 -17.88 -5.30
N LYS A 150 10.11 -16.57 -5.03
CA LYS A 150 9.51 -15.99 -3.82
C LYS A 150 8.00 -15.87 -3.96
N ARG A 151 7.32 -16.03 -2.82
CA ARG A 151 5.87 -15.79 -2.71
C ARG A 151 5.61 -14.29 -2.79
N ILE A 152 4.60 -13.88 -3.56
CA ILE A 152 4.30 -12.46 -3.77
C ILE A 152 3.84 -11.77 -2.48
N CYS A 153 3.18 -12.52 -1.59
CA CYS A 153 2.71 -12.03 -0.29
C CYS A 153 3.73 -12.24 0.85
N SER A 154 4.94 -12.70 0.57
CA SER A 154 5.99 -12.74 1.60
C SER A 154 6.39 -11.33 2.01
N THR A 155 6.57 -11.13 3.32
CA THR A 155 7.09 -9.89 3.89
C THR A 155 8.54 -9.67 3.47
N ILE A 156 8.91 -8.42 3.25
CA ILE A 156 10.30 -8.01 3.04
C ILE A 156 10.97 -7.84 4.39
N GLU A 157 12.01 -8.62 4.64
CA GLU A 157 12.76 -8.58 5.89
C GLU A 157 13.86 -7.52 5.87
N GLY A 158 14.29 -7.08 7.06
CA GLY A 158 15.44 -6.19 7.26
C GLY A 158 15.11 -4.71 7.41
N PHE A 159 13.86 -4.32 7.21
CA PHE A 159 13.38 -2.96 7.45
C PHE A 159 12.78 -2.81 8.85
N SER A 160 13.07 -1.70 9.53
CA SER A 160 12.51 -1.38 10.83
C SER A 160 11.17 -0.65 10.75
N THR A 161 10.86 -0.08 9.59
CA THR A 161 9.69 0.78 9.39
C THR A 161 8.51 0.09 8.71
N THR A 162 8.67 -1.18 8.30
CA THR A 162 7.74 -1.85 7.37
C THR A 162 7.51 -3.33 7.69
N ASP A 163 7.10 -3.64 8.92
CA ASP A 163 6.89 -5.02 9.39
C ASP A 163 5.86 -5.83 8.58
N SER A 164 4.96 -5.15 7.85
CA SER A 164 3.92 -5.75 7.03
C SER A 164 4.12 -5.61 5.52
N MET A 165 5.24 -5.03 5.07
CA MET A 165 5.45 -4.78 3.65
C MET A 165 5.64 -6.07 2.89
N GLN A 166 4.73 -6.35 1.97
CA GLN A 166 4.77 -7.55 1.13
C GLN A 166 5.52 -7.28 -0.18
N LEU A 167 6.17 -8.30 -0.74
CA LEU A 167 6.99 -8.18 -1.95
C LEU A 167 6.22 -7.61 -3.15
N TRP A 168 4.95 -7.98 -3.34
CA TRP A 168 4.15 -7.48 -4.46
C TRP A 168 3.97 -5.95 -4.43
N MET A 169 4.05 -5.30 -3.25
CA MET A 169 3.88 -3.85 -3.11
C MET A 169 4.96 -3.07 -3.85
N LEU A 170 6.14 -3.67 -4.05
CA LEU A 170 7.22 -3.09 -4.87
C LEU A 170 6.79 -2.85 -6.33
N GLY A 171 5.78 -3.56 -6.83
CA GLY A 171 5.23 -3.28 -8.16
C GLY A 171 4.57 -1.91 -8.29
N SER A 172 4.26 -1.23 -7.16
CA SER A 172 3.82 0.18 -7.21
C SER A 172 4.89 1.15 -7.74
N LEU A 173 6.17 0.74 -7.75
CA LEU A 173 7.26 1.52 -8.37
C LEU A 173 7.20 1.53 -9.91
N VAL A 174 6.32 0.71 -10.50
CA VAL A 174 6.20 0.54 -11.95
C VAL A 174 5.09 1.45 -12.49
N ARG A 175 5.33 2.13 -13.63
CA ARG A 175 4.30 2.85 -14.43
C ARG A 175 3.52 3.95 -13.69
N GLU A 176 4.21 4.78 -12.92
CA GLU A 176 3.62 5.95 -12.22
C GLU A 176 2.40 5.61 -11.35
N HIS A 177 2.34 4.40 -10.79
CA HIS A 177 1.31 4.06 -9.82
C HIS A 177 1.53 4.82 -8.50
N TRP A 178 0.45 4.96 -7.74
CA TRP A 178 0.54 5.48 -6.37
C TRP A 178 1.39 4.53 -5.53
N LEU A 179 2.45 5.06 -4.93
CA LEU A 179 3.31 4.28 -4.05
C LEU A 179 2.59 3.95 -2.75
N TYR A 180 2.79 2.72 -2.28
CA TYR A 180 2.41 2.37 -0.91
C TYR A 180 3.28 3.10 0.09
N GLU A 181 2.68 3.47 1.22
CA GLU A 181 3.36 4.10 2.34
C GLU A 181 4.60 3.32 2.77
N ASP A 182 4.46 2.00 2.93
CA ASP A 182 5.55 1.08 3.26
C ASP A 182 6.70 1.14 2.25
N VAL A 183 6.40 1.22 0.95
CA VAL A 183 7.42 1.33 -0.10
C VAL A 183 8.22 2.62 0.05
N ILE A 184 7.56 3.72 0.42
CA ILE A 184 8.24 5.00 0.64
C ILE A 184 9.11 4.93 1.90
N ASN A 185 8.60 4.39 3.00
CA ASN A 185 9.35 4.25 4.24
C ASN A 185 10.60 3.37 4.05
N ALA A 186 10.46 2.22 3.37
CA ALA A 186 11.60 1.36 3.02
C ALA A 186 12.63 2.09 2.15
N ALA A 187 12.20 2.90 1.18
CA ALA A 187 13.10 3.69 0.34
C ALA A 187 13.87 4.75 1.16
N LEU A 188 13.19 5.44 2.09
CA LEU A 188 13.82 6.40 3.00
C LEU A 188 14.80 5.73 3.97
N GLU A 189 14.51 4.51 4.40
CA GLU A 189 15.39 3.71 5.25
C GLU A 189 16.65 3.25 4.48
N ILE A 190 16.50 2.78 3.24
CA ILE A 190 17.63 2.50 2.33
C ILE A 190 18.50 3.75 2.16
N LEU A 191 17.86 4.90 1.93
CA LEU A 191 18.58 6.17 1.75
C LEU A 191 19.36 6.56 3.01
N TYR A 192 18.77 6.38 4.19
CA TYR A 192 19.44 6.58 5.47
C TYR A 192 20.68 5.67 5.63
N TRP A 193 20.55 4.37 5.37
CA TRP A 193 21.69 3.44 5.44
C TRP A 193 22.78 3.72 4.41
N ARG A 194 22.41 4.12 3.19
CA ARG A 194 23.38 4.52 2.15
C ARG A 194 24.21 5.73 2.57
N THR A 195 23.63 6.65 3.33
CA THR A 195 24.36 7.82 3.83
C THR A 195 25.32 7.43 4.95
N ILE A 196 24.86 6.63 5.92
CA ILE A 196 25.69 6.19 7.04
C ILE A 196 26.82 5.28 6.58
N SER A 197 26.57 4.38 5.64
CA SER A 197 27.61 3.47 5.12
C SER A 197 28.76 4.20 4.42
N LYS A 198 28.51 5.37 3.82
CA LYS A 198 29.55 6.20 3.20
C LYS A 198 30.41 6.93 4.24
N ASP A 199 29.87 7.23 5.41
CA ASP A 199 30.57 7.92 6.48
C ASP A 199 30.06 7.45 7.86
N PRO A 200 30.53 6.29 8.36
CA PRO A 200 30.00 5.68 9.57
C PRO A 200 30.23 6.51 10.85
N PHE A 201 31.20 7.44 10.81
CA PHE A 201 31.57 8.28 11.95
C PHE A 201 30.87 9.64 11.93
N ARG A 202 30.29 10.04 10.79
CA ARG A 202 29.38 11.16 10.74
C ARG A 202 28.05 10.71 11.31
N GLN A 203 27.82 11.08 12.58
CA GLN A 203 26.49 11.03 13.18
C GLN A 203 25.48 11.57 12.16
N ALA A 204 24.45 10.77 11.88
CA ALA A 204 23.40 11.17 10.95
C ALA A 204 22.82 12.49 11.45
N ARG A 205 23.11 13.59 10.74
CA ARG A 205 22.66 14.94 11.11
C ARG A 205 21.20 15.16 10.73
N TYR A 206 20.48 14.10 10.39
CA TYR A 206 19.09 14.14 10.00
C TYR A 206 18.38 12.86 10.46
N LEU A 207 17.09 12.99 10.70
CA LEU A 207 16.20 11.88 11.00
C LEU A 207 15.13 11.80 9.91
N ASN A 208 15.04 10.66 9.23
CA ASN A 208 13.93 10.34 8.35
C ASN A 208 12.76 9.84 9.21
N LEU A 209 11.66 10.56 9.22
CA LEU A 209 10.45 10.17 9.93
C LEU A 209 9.64 9.20 9.07
N PRO A 210 9.22 8.06 9.64
CA PRO A 210 8.16 7.27 9.04
C PRO A 210 6.89 8.12 8.89
N THR A 211 6.20 7.94 7.80
CA THR A 211 4.93 8.63 7.47
C THR A 211 3.86 8.56 8.55
N HIS A 212 3.68 7.40 9.19
CA HIS A 212 2.68 7.21 10.23
C HIS A 212 2.93 8.11 11.45
N VAL A 213 4.17 8.50 11.72
CA VAL A 213 4.52 9.38 12.84
C VAL A 213 3.89 10.77 12.66
N TRP A 214 3.84 11.27 11.42
CA TRP A 214 3.17 12.54 11.13
C TRP A 214 1.66 12.43 11.30
N GLN A 215 1.05 11.35 10.78
CA GLN A 215 -0.39 11.11 10.93
C GLN A 215 -0.79 11.02 12.41
N GLU A 216 0.02 10.32 13.21
CA GLU A 216 -0.16 10.21 14.66
C GLU A 216 -0.03 11.58 15.35
N ALA A 217 0.95 12.39 14.98
CA ALA A 217 1.11 13.74 15.52
C ALA A 217 -0.09 14.64 15.23
N VAL A 218 -0.61 14.62 14.00
CA VAL A 218 -1.84 15.36 13.61
C VAL A 218 -3.01 14.92 14.47
N LEU A 219 -3.25 13.61 14.60
CA LEU A 219 -4.37 13.06 15.37
C LEU A 219 -4.30 13.40 16.86
N LEU A 220 -3.11 13.39 17.46
CA LEU A 220 -2.92 13.63 18.90
C LEU A 220 -2.86 15.12 19.26
N TYR A 221 -2.44 15.98 18.33
CA TYR A 221 -2.38 17.42 18.54
C TYR A 221 -3.76 18.04 18.81
N ASP A 222 -4.80 17.50 18.19
CA ASP A 222 -6.19 17.98 18.36
C ASP A 222 -6.88 17.40 19.61
N GLN A 223 -6.24 16.46 20.32
CA GLN A 223 -6.82 15.88 21.53
C GLN A 223 -6.66 16.80 22.76
N PRO A 224 -7.63 16.77 23.70
CA PRO A 224 -7.51 17.51 24.96
C PRO A 224 -6.22 17.14 25.72
N GLY A 225 -5.42 18.14 26.05
CA GLY A 225 -4.15 17.96 26.76
C GLY A 225 -2.98 17.49 25.89
N ARG A 226 -3.19 17.30 24.57
CA ARG A 226 -2.17 16.96 23.58
C ARG A 226 -1.19 15.87 24.05
N PRO A 227 -1.71 14.66 24.36
CA PRO A 227 -0.87 13.60 24.87
C PRO A 227 0.16 13.16 23.81
N TYR A 228 1.37 12.84 24.25
CA TYR A 228 2.35 12.16 23.40
C TYR A 228 2.17 10.65 23.53
N SER A 229 2.12 9.95 22.40
CA SER A 229 2.24 8.49 22.40
C SER A 229 3.68 8.04 22.70
N PRO A 230 3.90 6.75 22.97
CA PRO A 230 5.25 6.20 23.10
C PRO A 230 6.15 6.49 21.88
N ASN A 231 5.62 6.44 20.66
CA ASN A 231 6.36 6.72 19.44
C ASN A 231 6.77 8.19 19.35
N LEU A 232 5.86 9.12 19.68
CA LEU A 232 6.18 10.55 19.68
C LEU A 232 7.17 10.91 20.80
N LEU A 233 7.10 10.23 21.95
CA LEU A 233 8.10 10.40 23.02
C LEU A 233 9.49 9.92 22.59
N ASP A 234 9.58 8.74 21.95
CA ASP A 234 10.84 8.23 21.40
C ASP A 234 11.40 9.18 20.34
N LEU A 235 10.55 9.65 19.41
CA LEU A 235 10.93 10.66 18.42
C LEU A 235 11.51 11.91 19.10
N ARG A 236 10.83 12.45 20.10
CA ARG A 236 11.28 13.65 20.83
C ARG A 236 12.64 13.45 21.49
N GLN A 237 12.88 12.28 22.08
CA GLN A 237 14.19 11.95 22.65
C GLN A 237 15.27 11.90 21.57
N ARG A 238 14.99 11.31 20.40
CA ARG A 238 15.93 11.28 19.27
C ARG A 238 16.21 12.68 18.72
N ILE A 239 15.18 13.52 18.57
CA ILE A 239 15.32 14.92 18.14
C ILE A 239 16.23 15.67 19.12
N ALA A 240 15.99 15.52 20.43
CA ALA A 240 16.80 16.15 21.47
C ALA A 240 18.27 15.70 21.44
N ALA A 241 18.50 14.39 21.23
CA ALA A 241 19.84 13.82 21.18
C ALA A 241 20.61 14.20 19.92
N LEU A 242 19.93 14.26 18.77
CA LEU A 242 20.53 14.64 17.49
C LEU A 242 20.82 16.14 17.45
N GLY A 243 19.93 16.94 18.04
CA GLY A 243 19.99 18.39 17.96
C GLY A 243 20.25 18.85 16.54
N SER A 244 19.53 18.27 15.55
CA SER A 244 19.79 18.45 14.12
C SER A 244 18.54 18.34 13.24
N CYS A 245 18.71 18.24 11.91
CA CYS A 245 17.67 18.30 10.89
C CYS A 245 16.60 17.20 11.04
N LEU A 246 15.34 17.52 10.73
CA LEU A 246 14.22 16.56 10.71
C LEU A 246 13.62 16.53 9.30
N GLN A 247 13.42 15.32 8.77
CA GLN A 247 12.94 15.08 7.42
C GLN A 247 11.71 14.17 7.50
N ALA A 248 10.56 14.68 7.06
CA ALA A 248 9.35 13.88 6.83
C ALA A 248 8.99 13.99 5.35
N ILE A 249 8.13 13.11 4.85
CA ILE A 249 7.60 13.28 3.49
C ILE A 249 7.12 14.71 3.31
N THR A 250 7.66 15.38 2.28
CA THR A 250 7.46 16.80 1.90
C THR A 250 7.89 17.89 2.88
N LEU A 251 8.44 17.56 4.05
CA LEU A 251 8.85 18.53 5.07
C LEU A 251 10.32 18.37 5.47
N THR A 252 11.04 19.48 5.52
CA THR A 252 12.43 19.52 5.98
C THR A 252 12.65 20.68 6.95
N TYR A 253 13.04 20.35 8.17
CA TYR A 253 13.47 21.31 9.18
C TYR A 253 15.00 21.32 9.29
N ARG A 254 15.64 22.50 9.13
CA ARG A 254 17.11 22.64 9.11
C ARG A 254 17.67 23.38 10.33
N GLN A 255 17.00 23.28 11.49
CA GLN A 255 17.37 23.99 12.72
C GLN A 255 17.37 25.52 12.63
N THR A 256 16.61 26.03 11.67
CA THR A 256 16.31 27.45 11.55
C THR A 256 14.93 27.72 12.14
N GLU A 257 14.49 28.96 12.13
CA GLU A 257 13.09 29.31 12.41
C GLU A 257 12.18 29.02 11.19
N GLU A 258 12.63 28.19 10.24
CA GLU A 258 11.98 27.92 8.97
C GLU A 258 11.83 26.41 8.72
N ILE A 259 10.71 26.03 8.09
CA ILE A 259 10.52 24.70 7.51
C ILE A 259 10.44 24.80 6.00
N ALA A 260 11.20 23.97 5.28
CA ALA A 260 11.07 23.83 3.84
C ALA A 260 9.98 22.79 3.53
N PHE A 261 9.05 23.15 2.65
CA PHE A 261 7.94 22.31 2.21
C PHE A 261 7.97 22.14 0.71
N ARG A 262 7.68 20.92 0.22
CA ARG A 262 7.59 20.65 -1.21
C ARG A 262 6.38 19.81 -1.54
N ASP A 263 5.45 20.33 -2.33
CA ASP A 263 4.37 19.55 -2.91
C ASP A 263 4.48 19.55 -4.44
N SER A 264 4.61 18.37 -5.05
CA SER A 264 4.64 18.24 -6.51
C SER A 264 3.32 18.53 -7.19
N LEU A 265 2.21 18.66 -6.45
CA LEU A 265 0.91 19.12 -6.94
C LEU A 265 0.73 20.64 -6.87
N GLY A 266 1.66 21.35 -6.23
CA GLY A 266 1.62 22.81 -6.13
C GLY A 266 0.63 23.35 -5.10
N HIS A 267 0.27 22.56 -4.09
CA HIS A 267 -0.47 23.07 -2.94
C HIS A 267 0.44 23.87 -2.00
N ASP A 268 -0.19 24.74 -1.20
CA ASP A 268 0.48 25.42 -0.09
C ASP A 268 0.58 24.52 1.14
N LEU A 269 1.49 24.87 2.05
CA LEU A 269 1.61 24.18 3.34
C LEU A 269 0.36 24.41 4.20
N ASP A 270 -0.20 23.35 4.76
CA ASP A 270 -1.32 23.44 5.70
C ASP A 270 -0.92 24.29 6.94
N ALA A 271 -1.78 25.24 7.32
CA ALA A 271 -1.53 26.16 8.43
C ALA A 271 -1.35 25.45 9.79
N SER A 272 -1.84 24.22 9.94
CA SER A 272 -1.67 23.39 11.14
C SER A 272 -0.26 22.80 11.30
N VAL A 273 0.53 22.70 10.22
CA VAL A 273 1.82 22.01 10.25
C VAL A 273 2.79 22.67 11.23
N ILE A 274 2.96 23.99 11.15
CA ILE A 274 3.89 24.73 12.03
C ILE A 274 3.50 24.58 13.52
N PRO A 275 2.23 24.80 13.93
CA PRO A 275 1.80 24.53 15.30
C PRO A 275 2.10 23.10 15.78
N ILE A 276 1.87 22.09 14.95
CA ILE A 276 2.14 20.68 15.30
C ILE A 276 3.64 20.44 15.47
N VAL A 277 4.48 20.92 14.54
CA VAL A 277 5.94 20.81 14.64
C VAL A 277 6.46 21.50 15.90
N ASN A 278 5.96 22.70 16.21
CA ASN A 278 6.34 23.44 17.41
C ASN A 278 5.91 22.72 18.69
N TRP A 279 4.73 22.10 18.71
CA TRP A 279 4.32 21.23 19.81
C TRP A 279 5.29 20.04 19.97
N LEU A 280 5.68 19.37 18.87
CA LEU A 280 6.68 18.30 18.90
C LEU A 280 8.05 18.78 19.42
N PHE A 281 8.40 20.06 19.27
CA PHE A 281 9.67 20.64 19.77
C PHE A 281 9.60 21.23 21.17
N GLU A 282 8.40 21.33 21.76
CA GLU A 282 8.20 21.96 23.06
C GLU A 282 9.13 21.34 24.12
N GLY A 283 10.00 22.14 24.75
CA GLY A 283 10.94 21.66 25.77
C GLY A 283 12.23 20.99 25.26
N LEU A 284 12.47 20.90 23.94
CA LEU A 284 13.67 20.28 23.35
C LEU A 284 14.86 21.24 23.12
N GLN A 285 14.77 22.50 23.58
CA GLN A 285 15.77 23.56 23.33
C GLN A 285 16.08 23.82 21.84
N LEU A 286 15.12 23.53 20.96
CA LEU A 286 15.22 23.83 19.52
C LEU A 286 14.53 25.16 19.19
N PRO A 287 14.99 25.89 18.15
CA PRO A 287 14.29 27.08 17.70
C PRO A 287 12.91 26.69 17.13
N PHE A 288 11.88 27.39 17.59
CA PHE A 288 10.53 27.24 17.07
C PHE A 288 10.47 27.73 15.62
N VAL A 289 9.72 26.98 14.81
CA VAL A 289 9.42 27.33 13.42
C VAL A 289 8.45 28.51 13.42
N LYS A 290 8.79 29.55 12.67
CA LYS A 290 7.98 30.77 12.49
C LYS A 290 7.43 30.89 11.09
N THR A 291 8.17 30.42 10.09
CA THR A 291 7.82 30.54 8.68
C THR A 291 7.98 29.20 7.96
N SER A 292 7.33 29.11 6.82
CA SER A 292 7.60 28.04 5.85
C SER A 292 8.12 28.65 4.55
N VAL A 293 8.95 27.89 3.86
CA VAL A 293 9.44 28.21 2.53
C VAL A 293 9.07 27.07 1.60
N VAL A 294 8.57 27.40 0.41
CA VAL A 294 8.29 26.39 -0.61
C VAL A 294 9.59 26.06 -1.33
N ASP A 295 9.99 24.78 -1.31
CA ASP A 295 11.11 24.29 -2.12
C ASP A 295 10.64 24.12 -3.56
N GLU A 296 11.13 24.99 -4.44
CA GLU A 296 10.73 25.01 -5.84
C GLU A 296 11.13 23.72 -6.57
N GLY A 297 10.32 23.33 -7.54
CA GLY A 297 10.65 22.23 -8.42
C GLY A 297 9.56 21.90 -9.43
N PRO A 298 9.83 20.93 -10.31
CA PRO A 298 8.86 20.51 -11.30
C PRO A 298 7.59 19.98 -10.65
N LEU A 299 6.45 20.45 -11.14
CA LEU A 299 5.14 19.92 -10.79
C LEU A 299 4.88 18.62 -11.56
N GLN A 300 4.14 17.70 -10.95
CA GLN A 300 3.69 16.51 -11.63
C GLN A 300 2.43 16.77 -12.47
N PRO A 301 2.22 16.02 -13.56
CA PRO A 301 0.98 16.09 -14.32
C PRO A 301 -0.24 15.77 -13.46
N MET A 302 -1.39 16.37 -13.77
CA MET A 302 -2.64 16.04 -13.10
C MET A 302 -2.98 14.56 -13.31
N GLY A 303 -3.24 13.84 -12.20
CA GLY A 303 -3.56 12.41 -12.22
C GLY A 303 -2.36 11.46 -12.21
N SER A 304 -1.12 11.97 -12.20
CA SER A 304 0.09 11.16 -12.00
C SER A 304 0.19 10.62 -10.56
N GLY A 305 0.67 9.38 -10.40
CA GLY A 305 1.01 8.79 -9.09
C GLY A 305 2.44 9.08 -8.61
N SER A 306 3.19 9.93 -9.32
CA SER A 306 4.63 10.17 -9.10
C SER A 306 4.98 10.95 -7.83
N TYR A 307 4.03 11.48 -7.06
CA TYR A 307 4.29 12.24 -5.83
C TYR A 307 5.29 11.57 -4.89
N GLY A 308 5.12 10.26 -4.64
CA GLY A 308 6.03 9.50 -3.78
C GLY A 308 7.47 9.47 -4.32
N ILE A 309 7.64 9.32 -5.64
CA ILE A 309 8.95 9.36 -6.30
C ILE A 309 9.56 10.77 -6.21
N VAL A 310 8.77 11.83 -6.39
CA VAL A 310 9.26 13.21 -6.23
C VAL A 310 9.75 13.45 -4.81
N CYS A 311 9.02 12.96 -3.80
CA CYS A 311 9.41 13.06 -2.40
C CYS A 311 10.75 12.36 -2.14
N ILE A 312 10.89 11.12 -2.59
CA ILE A 312 12.14 10.35 -2.41
C ILE A 312 13.32 11.04 -3.12
N ASN A 313 13.13 11.49 -4.37
CA ASN A 313 14.18 12.20 -5.11
C ASN A 313 14.58 13.51 -4.42
N THR A 314 13.62 14.24 -3.85
CA THR A 314 13.90 15.47 -3.10
C THR A 314 14.79 15.18 -1.89
N MET A 315 14.45 14.15 -1.11
CA MET A 315 15.26 13.72 0.03
C MET A 315 16.65 13.26 -0.41
N GLU A 316 16.74 12.49 -1.50
CA GLU A 316 18.02 12.05 -2.04
C GLU A 316 18.90 13.24 -2.47
N ARG A 317 18.31 14.26 -3.09
CA ARG A 317 19.02 15.48 -3.50
C ARG A 317 19.52 16.32 -2.35
N MET A 318 18.79 16.35 -1.24
CA MET A 318 19.25 17.03 -0.03
C MET A 318 20.47 16.37 0.58
N ILE A 319 20.60 15.06 0.44
CA ILE A 319 21.75 14.29 0.92
C ILE A 319 22.90 14.35 -0.10
N ASN A 320 22.57 14.23 -1.39
CA ASN A 320 23.51 14.23 -2.49
C ASN A 320 23.08 15.21 -3.58
N LEU A 321 23.68 16.40 -3.59
CA LEU A 321 23.42 17.45 -4.57
C LEU A 321 23.77 17.04 -6.01
N SER A 322 24.56 15.98 -6.21
CA SER A 322 24.85 15.43 -7.55
C SER A 322 23.71 14.58 -8.09
N CYS A 323 22.71 14.21 -7.27
CA CYS A 323 21.54 13.49 -7.75
C CYS A 323 20.73 14.38 -8.69
N SER A 324 20.40 13.84 -9.87
CA SER A 324 19.65 14.59 -10.86
C SER A 324 18.22 14.86 -10.35
N GLY A 325 17.74 16.09 -10.57
CA GLY A 325 16.34 16.45 -10.30
C GLY A 325 15.37 15.52 -11.01
N TRP A 326 14.34 15.09 -10.29
CA TRP A 326 13.15 14.51 -10.88
C TRP A 326 12.52 15.48 -11.88
N THR A 327 12.05 14.95 -13.01
CA THR A 327 11.21 15.66 -13.98
C THR A 327 10.09 14.73 -14.43
N PRO A 328 8.96 15.25 -14.90
CA PRO A 328 7.89 14.43 -15.45
C PRO A 328 8.40 13.47 -16.54
N GLN A 329 9.28 13.94 -17.44
CA GLN A 329 9.85 13.15 -18.53
C GLN A 329 10.59 11.91 -18.03
N LYS A 330 11.38 12.04 -16.95
CA LYS A 330 12.13 10.91 -16.37
C LYS A 330 11.24 9.83 -15.79
N SER A 331 10.01 10.17 -15.39
CA SER A 331 9.05 9.18 -14.87
C SER A 331 8.49 8.30 -15.98
N PHE A 332 8.36 8.83 -17.20
CA PHE A 332 7.92 8.08 -18.38
C PHE A 332 9.03 7.22 -19.00
N GLU A 333 10.29 7.54 -18.72
CA GLU A 333 11.46 6.81 -19.23
C GLU A 333 11.81 5.57 -18.38
N MET A 334 11.19 5.39 -17.22
CA MET A 334 11.35 4.23 -16.30
C MET A 334 10.22 3.21 -16.47
#